data_AF-A0A931E5Y9-F1
#
_entry.id   AF-A0A931E5Y9-F1
#
_cell.length_a   1.000
_cell.length_b   1.000
_cell.length_c   1.000
_cell.angle_alpha   90.00
_cell.angle_beta   90.00
_cell.angle_gamma   90.00
#
_symmetry.space_group_name_H-M   'P 1'
#
loop_
_entity.id
_entity.type
_entity.pdbx_description
1 polymer ?
#
loop_
_entity_poly.entity_id
_entity_poly.type
_entity_poly.pdbx_seq_one_letter_code
_entity_poly.pdbx_strand_id
1 'polypeptide(L)'
;MTFLQHSPKAFLLAVCVVALLFSCNNSAEEQQEQNVAAADSITTNESITQEDSVLFFENKADAWLDLSLKNSGQAWNRFKLDEFWYEDSIAATPFKPAADFYKNYAPLLKWSPDSAYVLDIGSYGKVLVKDKTGQIKIEDGEVDSKASLIDAKANTTQQLLFLGAGGTIIDGKWLNANQFSLLSAFDENNDQKPDTVLWVVDVKENFYRKYRLQ
;
A
#
# COMPACT_ATOMS: atom_id res chain seq x y z
N MET A 1 7.12 -4.86 66.75
CA MET A 1 5.76 -4.96 67.33
C MET A 1 5.05 -3.69 66.88
N THR A 2 4.01 -3.68 66.05
CA THR A 2 2.88 -4.60 65.96
C THR A 2 2.28 -4.53 64.54
N PHE A 3 1.79 -5.66 64.04
CA PHE A 3 1.10 -5.85 62.76
C PHE A 3 -0.22 -5.07 62.69
N LEU A 4 -0.65 -4.68 61.47
CA LEU A 4 -2.05 -4.85 61.06
C LEU A 4 -2.17 -4.90 59.54
N GLN A 5 -2.66 -6.07 59.13
CA GLN A 5 -2.82 -6.63 57.81
C GLN A 5 -4.32 -6.59 57.51
N HIS A 6 -4.77 -5.93 56.43
CA HIS A 6 -6.16 -6.04 55.94
C HIS A 6 -6.18 -6.22 54.42
N SER A 7 -6.66 -7.40 54.03
CA SER A 7 -7.21 -7.82 52.73
C SER A 7 -8.34 -8.77 53.14
N PRO A 8 -9.57 -8.77 52.56
CA PRO A 8 -9.72 -9.25 51.19
C PRO A 8 -10.93 -8.75 50.37
N LYS A 9 -10.79 -8.87 49.04
CA LYS A 9 -11.77 -9.43 48.08
C LYS A 9 -13.21 -9.61 48.59
N ALA A 10 -14.08 -8.63 48.38
CA ALA A 10 -15.54 -8.80 48.43
C ALA A 10 -16.24 -7.62 47.72
N PHE A 11 -16.09 -7.48 46.41
CA PHE A 11 -16.98 -6.62 45.62
C PHE A 11 -17.09 -7.12 44.17
N LEU A 12 -17.40 -8.40 44.06
CA LEU A 12 -17.93 -9.03 42.85
C LEU A 12 -19.43 -9.26 43.11
N LEU A 13 -20.28 -9.00 42.11
CA LEU A 13 -21.75 -9.11 42.10
C LEU A 13 -22.55 -7.95 42.73
N ALA A 14 -22.73 -6.83 42.01
CA ALA A 14 -23.88 -5.94 42.27
C ALA A 14 -24.27 -4.98 41.12
N VAL A 15 -23.78 -5.15 39.88
CA VAL A 15 -24.11 -4.20 38.78
C VAL A 15 -24.43 -4.91 37.46
N CYS A 16 -25.25 -5.97 37.51
CA CYS A 16 -25.77 -6.67 36.32
C CYS A 16 -27.31 -6.66 36.19
N VAL A 17 -28.07 -5.83 36.92
CA VAL A 17 -29.55 -6.00 36.99
C VAL A 17 -30.39 -4.72 36.75
N VAL A 18 -29.83 -3.54 36.49
CA VAL A 18 -30.61 -2.27 36.56
C VAL A 18 -30.77 -1.50 35.23
N ALA A 19 -30.86 -2.15 34.07
CA ALA A 19 -31.24 -1.39 32.86
C ALA A 19 -32.02 -2.17 31.78
N LEU A 20 -32.77 -3.21 32.17
CA LEU A 20 -33.76 -3.90 31.32
C LEU A 20 -35.17 -3.25 31.37
N LEU A 21 -35.27 -1.92 31.47
CA LEU A 21 -36.57 -1.24 31.61
C LEU A 21 -36.73 0.01 30.73
N PHE A 22 -36.59 -0.15 29.42
CA PHE A 22 -37.30 0.71 28.46
C PHE A 22 -37.87 -0.12 27.31
N SER A 23 -38.87 -0.94 27.68
CA SER A 23 -39.89 -1.44 26.78
C SER A 23 -41.12 -0.54 26.91
N CYS A 24 -41.39 0.24 25.87
CA CYS A 24 -42.64 0.97 25.60
C CYS A 24 -42.74 1.00 24.07
N ASN A 25 -43.89 0.92 23.41
CA ASN A 25 -45.22 0.44 23.71
C ASN A 25 -45.89 0.41 22.31
N ASN A 26 -46.84 -0.48 22.11
CA ASN A 26 -47.60 -0.58 20.86
C ASN A 26 -48.22 0.77 20.46
N SER A 27 -48.04 1.15 19.20
CA SER A 27 -48.96 2.04 18.49
C SER A 27 -49.16 1.45 17.11
N ALA A 28 -50.34 0.86 16.94
CA ALA A 28 -50.87 0.50 15.64
C ALA A 28 -51.33 1.81 14.98
N GLU A 29 -50.61 2.23 13.95
CA GLU A 29 -51.08 3.23 13.00
C GLU A 29 -50.77 2.72 11.59
N GLU A 30 -51.84 2.53 10.83
CA GLU A 30 -51.81 2.29 9.40
C GLU A 30 -51.06 3.43 8.71
N GLN A 31 -49.95 3.12 8.04
CA GLN A 31 -49.38 3.99 7.02
C GLN A 31 -49.12 3.20 5.76
N GLN A 32 -49.95 3.55 4.77
CA GLN A 32 -49.81 3.42 3.33
C GLN A 32 -48.52 2.75 2.85
N GLU A 33 -48.74 1.65 2.13
CA GLU A 33 -47.82 1.05 1.18
C GLU A 33 -47.51 2.07 0.05
N GLN A 34 -46.69 3.06 0.37
CA GLN A 34 -46.08 3.92 -0.60
C GLN A 34 -44.98 3.09 -1.25
N ASN A 35 -45.30 2.61 -2.44
CA ASN A 35 -44.42 1.98 -3.41
C ASN A 35 -43.32 3.00 -3.77
N VAL A 36 -42.38 3.22 -2.85
CA VAL A 36 -41.09 3.81 -3.12
C VAL A 36 -40.38 2.69 -3.86
N ALA A 37 -40.51 2.72 -5.19
CA ALA A 37 -39.57 2.07 -6.07
C ALA A 37 -38.20 2.33 -5.45
N ALA A 38 -37.57 1.28 -4.94
CA ALA A 38 -36.15 1.30 -4.67
C ALA A 38 -35.55 1.80 -5.98
N ALA A 39 -35.15 3.06 -6.00
CA ALA A 39 -34.16 3.53 -6.92
C ALA A 39 -32.95 2.72 -6.49
N ASP A 40 -32.88 1.51 -7.05
CA ASP A 40 -31.69 0.72 -7.16
C ASP A 40 -30.71 1.72 -7.77
N SER A 41 -29.91 2.32 -6.90
CA SER A 41 -28.80 3.15 -7.31
C SER A 41 -27.85 2.14 -7.91
N ILE A 42 -28.15 1.74 -9.14
CA ILE A 42 -27.19 1.27 -10.10
C ILE A 42 -26.24 2.46 -10.18
N THR A 43 -25.25 2.46 -9.28
CA THR A 43 -23.98 3.11 -9.52
C THR A 43 -23.58 2.55 -10.85
N THR A 44 -23.85 3.31 -11.89
CA THR A 44 -23.37 3.00 -13.23
C THR A 44 -21.88 2.85 -13.05
N ASN A 45 -21.42 1.59 -13.05
CA ASN A 45 -20.09 1.22 -13.47
C ASN A 45 -19.96 1.80 -14.88
N GLU A 46 -19.71 3.11 -14.97
CA GLU A 46 -19.13 3.71 -16.14
C GLU A 46 -17.82 2.99 -16.28
N SER A 47 -17.85 1.93 -17.09
CA SER A 47 -16.76 1.29 -17.79
C SER A 47 -15.42 2.02 -17.60
N ILE A 48 -14.76 1.80 -16.46
CA ILE A 48 -13.43 2.31 -16.08
C ILE A 48 -12.35 1.81 -17.08
N THR A 49 -12.74 0.99 -18.06
CA THR A 49 -11.94 0.49 -19.19
C THR A 49 -11.36 1.56 -20.12
N GLN A 50 -11.52 2.86 -19.83
CA GLN A 50 -10.86 3.92 -20.59
C GLN A 50 -10.08 4.92 -19.73
N GLU A 51 -9.68 4.55 -18.51
CA GLU A 51 -8.57 5.24 -17.85
C GLU A 51 -7.27 4.94 -18.63
N ASP A 52 -6.98 5.76 -19.63
CA ASP A 52 -5.68 5.75 -20.31
C ASP A 52 -4.63 6.24 -19.31
N SER A 53 -3.53 5.50 -19.20
CA SER A 53 -2.38 5.90 -18.37
C SER A 53 -1.91 7.31 -18.74
N VAL A 54 -2.08 7.72 -20.01
CA VAL A 54 -1.81 9.09 -20.49
C VAL A 54 -2.51 10.17 -19.65
N LEU A 55 -3.69 9.91 -19.10
CA LEU A 55 -4.44 10.88 -18.27
C LEU A 55 -3.81 11.09 -16.89
N PHE A 56 -3.09 10.10 -16.36
CA PHE A 56 -2.44 10.16 -15.05
C PHE A 56 -0.98 10.64 -15.13
N PHE A 57 -0.37 10.52 -16.30
CA PHE A 57 1.05 10.76 -16.49
C PHE A 57 1.29 11.88 -17.49
N GLU A 58 1.34 13.12 -17.00
CA GLU A 58 1.83 14.24 -17.80
C GLU A 58 3.28 13.99 -18.26
N ASN A 59 3.60 14.48 -19.47
CA ASN A 59 4.80 14.34 -20.32
C ASN A 59 6.19 14.20 -19.64
N LYS A 60 6.38 14.62 -18.38
CA LYS A 60 7.64 14.38 -17.63
C LYS A 60 7.86 12.91 -17.27
N ALA A 61 6.83 12.09 -17.40
CA ALA A 61 6.88 10.69 -17.05
C ALA A 61 7.62 9.85 -18.10
N ASP A 62 7.60 10.24 -19.38
CA ASP A 62 8.25 9.53 -20.51
C ASP A 62 9.76 9.39 -20.28
N ALA A 63 10.44 10.47 -19.91
CA ALA A 63 11.88 10.47 -19.67
C ALA A 63 12.29 9.51 -18.55
N TRP A 64 11.48 9.39 -17.49
CA TRP A 64 11.73 8.43 -16.41
C TRP A 64 11.57 7.00 -16.91
N LEU A 65 10.47 6.70 -17.61
CA LEU A 65 10.19 5.37 -18.11
C LEU A 65 11.24 4.90 -19.12
N ASP A 66 11.69 5.77 -20.02
CA ASP A 66 12.77 5.47 -20.96
C ASP A 66 14.10 5.16 -20.25
N LEU A 67 14.41 5.87 -19.17
CA LEU A 67 15.58 5.58 -18.34
C LEU A 67 15.44 4.24 -17.59
N SER A 68 14.28 4.00 -16.97
CA SER A 68 13.99 2.77 -16.22
C SER A 68 13.95 1.54 -17.12
N LEU A 69 13.43 1.67 -18.34
CA LEU A 69 13.39 0.61 -19.35
C LEU A 69 14.62 0.55 -20.25
N LYS A 70 15.63 1.41 -20.03
CA LYS A 70 16.91 1.46 -20.76
C LYS A 70 16.74 1.52 -22.29
N ASN A 71 16.10 2.59 -22.78
CA ASN A 71 15.84 2.92 -24.19
C ASN A 71 14.86 1.99 -24.91
N SER A 72 13.57 2.34 -24.89
CA SER A 72 12.62 1.73 -25.83
C SER A 72 11.66 2.72 -26.50
N GLY A 73 11.72 4.02 -26.19
CA GLY A 73 10.73 4.97 -26.72
C GLY A 73 9.31 4.50 -26.37
N GLN A 74 9.18 3.79 -25.25
CA GLN A 74 7.90 3.21 -24.84
C GLN A 74 7.05 4.33 -24.27
N ALA A 75 6.09 4.77 -25.07
CA ALA A 75 5.10 5.73 -24.64
C ALA A 75 4.18 5.10 -23.57
N TRP A 76 3.82 5.89 -22.56
CA TRP A 76 2.91 5.47 -21.49
C TRP A 76 1.61 4.87 -22.00
N ASN A 77 1.11 5.34 -23.14
CA ASN A 77 -0.13 4.88 -23.77
C ASN A 77 -0.17 3.38 -24.10
N ARG A 78 0.96 2.67 -24.02
CA ARG A 78 1.05 1.21 -24.13
C ARG A 78 0.67 0.46 -22.85
N PHE A 79 0.74 1.13 -21.70
CA PHE A 79 0.21 0.59 -20.46
C PHE A 79 -1.31 0.72 -20.46
N LYS A 80 -2.00 -0.42 -20.46
CA LYS A 80 -3.46 -0.50 -20.35
C LYS A 80 -3.85 -0.94 -18.96
N LEU A 81 -4.89 -0.32 -18.42
CA LEU A 81 -5.44 -0.72 -17.13
C LEU A 81 -5.88 -2.18 -17.23
N ASP A 82 -5.31 -2.99 -16.35
CA ASP A 82 -5.54 -4.43 -16.24
C ASP A 82 -6.51 -4.69 -15.08
N GLU A 83 -6.22 -4.11 -13.92
CA GLU A 83 -6.99 -4.31 -12.69
C GLU A 83 -6.95 -3.07 -11.80
N PHE A 84 -7.98 -2.87 -10.98
CA PHE A 84 -7.97 -1.90 -9.88
C PHE A 84 -8.78 -2.43 -8.70
N TRP A 85 -8.37 -2.06 -7.49
CA TRP A 85 -9.05 -2.45 -6.26
C TRP A 85 -8.72 -1.49 -5.11
N TYR A 86 -9.52 -1.56 -4.05
CA TYR A 86 -9.25 -0.89 -2.78
C TYR A 86 -8.85 -1.96 -1.77
N GLU A 87 -7.88 -1.64 -0.92
CA GLU A 87 -7.56 -2.46 0.25
C GLU A 87 -8.16 -1.85 1.51
N ASP A 88 -9.07 -2.58 2.17
CA ASP A 88 -9.75 -2.12 3.38
C ASP A 88 -8.77 -1.72 4.48
N SER A 89 -7.65 -2.46 4.59
CA SER A 89 -6.53 -2.08 5.44
C SER A 89 -5.25 -2.79 5.01
N ILE A 90 -4.15 -2.04 4.98
CA ILE A 90 -2.81 -2.62 4.81
C ILE A 90 -2.17 -2.75 6.18
N ALA A 91 -1.77 -3.97 6.55
CA ALA A 91 -1.15 -4.25 7.84
C ALA A 91 0.13 -3.42 8.00
N ALA A 92 0.11 -2.48 8.94
CA ALA A 92 1.28 -1.71 9.33
C ALA A 92 2.02 -2.42 10.46
N THR A 93 3.33 -2.53 10.34
CA THR A 93 4.20 -3.13 11.35
C THR A 93 5.17 -2.08 11.89
N PRO A 94 5.60 -2.15 13.16
CA PRO A 94 6.61 -1.24 13.68
C PRO A 94 7.91 -1.30 12.87
N PHE A 95 8.43 -0.15 12.48
CA PHE A 95 9.66 -0.01 11.72
C PHE A 95 10.73 0.67 12.57
N LYS A 96 11.78 -0.08 12.91
CA LYS A 96 12.90 0.39 13.73
C LYS A 96 14.22 0.05 13.03
N PRO A 97 14.58 0.81 11.98
CA PRO A 97 15.78 0.53 11.22
C PRO A 97 17.05 0.87 12.02
N ALA A 98 18.20 0.39 11.56
CA ALA A 98 19.49 0.88 12.02
C ALA A 98 19.63 2.39 11.74
N ALA A 99 20.42 3.09 12.55
CA ALA A 99 20.58 4.55 12.46
C ALA A 99 21.07 5.03 11.09
N ASP A 100 21.80 4.18 10.36
CA ASP A 100 22.37 4.45 9.05
C ASP A 100 21.55 3.88 7.88
N PHE A 101 20.39 3.28 8.14
CA PHE A 101 19.53 2.68 7.10
C PHE A 101 19.21 3.64 5.96
N TYR A 102 18.69 4.83 6.27
CA TYR A 102 18.30 5.81 5.26
C TYR A 102 19.49 6.31 4.43
N LYS A 103 20.69 6.31 5.02
CA LYS A 103 21.93 6.67 4.33
C LYS A 103 22.39 5.53 3.43
N ASN A 104 22.45 4.32 3.96
CA ASN A 104 23.03 3.16 3.28
C ASN A 104 22.13 2.69 2.12
N TYR A 105 20.81 2.81 2.27
CA TYR A 105 19.84 2.40 1.25
C TYR A 105 19.28 3.57 0.44
N ALA A 106 19.81 4.78 0.58
CA ALA A 106 19.31 5.98 -0.11
C ALA A 106 18.97 5.79 -1.61
N PRO A 107 19.74 5.04 -2.43
CA PRO A 107 19.40 4.80 -3.84
C PRO A 107 18.08 4.06 -4.07
N LEU A 108 17.65 3.24 -3.09
CA LEU A 108 16.45 2.41 -3.12
C LEU A 108 15.26 3.05 -2.40
N LEU A 109 15.43 4.25 -1.84
CA LEU A 109 14.43 4.95 -1.07
C LEU A 109 13.96 6.19 -1.84
N LYS A 110 12.66 6.28 -2.10
CA LYS A 110 12.03 7.42 -2.76
C LYS A 110 11.17 8.16 -1.74
N TRP A 111 11.57 9.37 -1.36
CA TRP A 111 10.81 10.20 -0.43
C TRP A 111 9.60 10.84 -1.14
N SER A 112 8.45 10.87 -0.46
CA SER A 112 7.32 11.67 -0.91
C SER A 112 7.69 13.17 -0.92
N PRO A 113 7.09 13.99 -1.79
CA PRO A 113 7.38 15.43 -1.87
C PRO A 113 7.25 16.19 -0.54
N ASP A 114 6.39 15.72 0.36
CA ASP A 114 6.15 16.29 1.70
C ASP A 114 6.93 15.57 2.82
N SER A 115 7.77 14.59 2.46
CA SER A 115 8.57 13.75 3.37
C SER A 115 7.74 12.99 4.43
N ALA A 116 6.43 12.83 4.22
CA ALA A 116 5.60 12.02 5.11
C ALA A 116 5.90 10.51 4.96
N TYR A 117 6.19 10.09 3.72
CA TYR A 117 6.38 8.68 3.37
C TYR A 117 7.71 8.43 2.67
N VAL A 118 8.20 7.20 2.80
CA VAL A 118 9.30 6.66 2.01
C VAL A 118 8.82 5.42 1.28
N LEU A 119 8.90 5.45 -0.04
CA LEU A 119 8.73 4.27 -0.87
C LEU A 119 10.08 3.55 -0.94
N ASP A 120 10.16 2.42 -0.28
CA ASP A 120 11.30 1.50 -0.33
C ASP A 120 11.06 0.49 -1.45
N ILE A 121 11.85 0.57 -2.52
CA ILE A 121 11.66 -0.26 -3.71
C ILE A 121 12.55 -1.50 -3.75
N GLY A 122 13.33 -1.77 -2.69
CA GLY A 122 14.19 -2.94 -2.73
C GLY A 122 15.26 -3.05 -1.67
N SER A 123 15.16 -2.42 -0.49
CA SER A 123 16.09 -2.68 0.61
C SER A 123 15.98 -4.11 1.14
N TYR A 124 14.81 -4.73 0.97
CA TYR A 124 14.58 -6.12 1.35
C TYR A 124 15.53 -7.04 0.60
N GLY A 125 16.15 -7.96 1.34
CA GLY A 125 17.07 -8.92 0.76
C GLY A 125 18.42 -8.36 0.34
N LYS A 126 18.67 -7.05 0.50
CA LYS A 126 19.97 -6.46 0.19
C LYS A 126 20.91 -6.53 1.37
N VAL A 127 22.19 -6.64 1.06
CA VAL A 127 23.27 -6.67 2.05
C VAL A 127 24.27 -5.56 1.77
N LEU A 128 24.85 -5.03 2.84
CA LEU A 128 25.89 -4.01 2.76
C LEU A 128 27.26 -4.70 2.80
N VAL A 129 28.01 -4.58 1.71
CA VAL A 129 29.33 -5.19 1.56
C VAL A 129 30.38 -4.11 1.50
N LYS A 130 31.47 -4.30 2.23
CA LYS A 130 32.62 -3.39 2.19
C LYS A 130 33.59 -3.87 1.12
N ASP A 131 33.85 -3.04 0.13
CA ASP A 131 34.80 -3.37 -0.93
C ASP A 131 36.26 -3.24 -0.47
N LYS A 132 37.20 -3.62 -1.34
CA LYS A 132 38.64 -3.57 -1.07
C LYS A 132 39.17 -2.15 -0.76
N THR A 133 38.45 -1.10 -1.16
CA THR A 133 38.78 0.30 -0.87
C THR A 133 38.16 0.80 0.43
N GLY A 134 37.32 -0.02 1.06
CA GLY A 134 36.58 0.30 2.26
C GLY A 134 35.25 1.01 2.03
N GLN A 135 34.81 1.15 0.77
CA GLN A 135 33.52 1.72 0.42
C GLN A 135 32.40 0.70 0.64
N ILE A 136 31.28 1.15 1.18
CA ILE A 136 30.07 0.33 1.35
C ILE A 136 29.34 0.27 0.00
N LYS A 137 28.98 -0.93 -0.43
CA LYS A 137 28.15 -1.23 -1.59
C LYS A 137 26.91 -2.01 -1.16
N ILE A 138 25.84 -1.85 -1.93
CA ILE A 138 24.63 -2.65 -1.78
C ILE A 138 24.78 -3.83 -2.76
N GLU A 139 24.68 -5.04 -2.25
CA GLU A 139 24.68 -6.27 -3.04
C GLU A 139 23.39 -7.07 -2.77
N ASP A 140 23.08 -7.97 -3.69
CA ASP A 140 21.94 -8.88 -3.55
C ASP A 140 22.27 -10.00 -2.56
N GLY A 141 21.43 -10.18 -1.54
CA GLY A 141 21.54 -11.25 -0.55
C GLY A 141 20.38 -12.26 -0.60
N GLU A 142 19.20 -11.82 -1.02
CA GLU A 142 17.99 -12.62 -1.25
C GLU A 142 17.49 -12.40 -2.68
N VAL A 143 16.88 -13.43 -3.26
CA VAL A 143 16.35 -13.37 -4.64
C VAL A 143 14.97 -12.73 -4.74
N ASP A 144 14.27 -12.63 -3.61
CA ASP A 144 12.93 -12.07 -3.54
C ASP A 144 12.89 -10.54 -3.65
N SER A 145 11.94 -10.03 -4.42
CA SER A 145 11.71 -8.59 -4.56
C SER A 145 10.49 -8.11 -3.77
N LYS A 146 10.66 -7.02 -3.01
CA LYS A 146 9.60 -6.42 -2.19
C LYS A 146 9.64 -4.89 -2.25
N ALA A 147 8.46 -4.28 -2.41
CA ALA A 147 8.24 -2.86 -2.22
C ALA A 147 7.50 -2.63 -0.89
N SER A 148 7.92 -1.62 -0.16
CA SER A 148 7.30 -1.25 1.11
C SER A 148 7.08 0.26 1.20
N LEU A 149 6.02 0.64 1.89
CA LEU A 149 5.76 2.02 2.28
C LEU A 149 6.19 2.20 3.73
N ILE A 150 7.02 3.18 4.01
CA ILE A 150 7.44 3.55 5.35
C ILE A 150 6.75 4.86 5.71
N ASP A 151 6.00 4.88 6.80
CA ASP A 151 5.55 6.12 7.44
C ASP A 151 6.66 6.58 8.39
N ALA A 152 7.39 7.62 7.97
CA ALA A 152 8.54 8.12 8.70
C ALA A 152 8.14 8.79 10.03
N LYS A 153 6.91 9.28 10.15
CA LYS A 153 6.42 9.93 11.38
C LYS A 153 5.90 8.90 12.37
N ALA A 154 5.13 7.92 11.89
CA ALA A 154 4.58 6.85 12.71
C ALA A 154 5.61 5.76 13.06
N ASN A 155 6.76 5.73 12.37
CA ASN A 155 7.76 4.65 12.46
C ASN A 155 7.11 3.29 12.21
N THR A 156 6.34 3.20 11.12
CA THR A 156 5.70 1.96 10.67
C THR A 156 6.06 1.67 9.23
N THR A 157 5.95 0.40 8.84
CA THR A 157 6.11 -0.03 7.46
C THR A 157 4.97 -0.96 7.06
N GLN A 158 4.56 -0.82 5.80
CA GLN A 158 3.54 -1.61 5.15
C GLN A 158 4.17 -2.30 3.92
N GLN A 159 3.85 -3.58 3.71
CA GLN A 159 4.22 -4.27 2.49
C GLN A 159 3.23 -3.88 1.39
N LEU A 160 3.73 -3.26 0.32
CA LEU A 160 2.91 -2.86 -0.82
C LEU A 160 2.82 -3.97 -1.86
N LEU A 161 3.97 -4.57 -2.17
CA LEU A 161 4.11 -5.57 -3.21
C LEU A 161 5.20 -6.55 -2.82
N PHE A 162 4.94 -7.85 -3.01
CA PHE A 162 5.92 -8.91 -2.87
C PHE A 162 5.86 -9.80 -4.10
N LEU A 163 6.93 -9.81 -4.88
CA LEU A 163 7.00 -10.54 -6.16
C LEU A 163 7.74 -11.88 -6.05
N GLY A 164 8.34 -12.16 -4.88
CA GLY A 164 9.23 -13.31 -4.69
C GLY A 164 10.39 -13.29 -5.70
N ALA A 165 10.96 -14.47 -5.95
CA ALA A 165 12.09 -14.67 -6.87
C ALA A 165 11.71 -14.55 -8.35
N GLY A 166 10.43 -14.65 -8.69
CA GLY A 166 9.90 -14.63 -10.06
C GLY A 166 9.64 -13.23 -10.62
N GLY A 167 9.85 -12.19 -9.82
CA GLY A 167 9.68 -10.82 -10.25
C GLY A 167 10.67 -9.86 -9.64
N THR A 168 10.77 -8.69 -10.27
CA THR A 168 11.68 -7.64 -9.89
C THR A 168 10.99 -6.28 -9.93
N ILE A 169 11.32 -5.43 -8.96
CA ILE A 169 10.94 -4.03 -8.98
C ILE A 169 12.05 -3.29 -9.73
N ILE A 170 11.67 -2.66 -10.84
CA ILE A 170 12.59 -1.97 -11.73
C ILE A 170 12.85 -0.56 -11.20
N ASP A 171 11.77 0.16 -10.86
CA ASP A 171 11.87 1.53 -10.36
C ASP A 171 10.58 1.96 -9.65
N GLY A 172 10.63 3.12 -9.00
CA GLY A 172 9.47 3.77 -8.40
C GLY A 172 9.64 5.28 -8.33
N LYS A 173 8.53 6.01 -8.41
CA LYS A 173 8.53 7.46 -8.24
C LYS A 173 7.23 7.94 -7.62
N TRP A 174 7.31 9.05 -6.91
CA TRP A 174 6.12 9.77 -6.46
C TRP A 174 5.56 10.62 -7.59
N LEU A 175 4.24 10.57 -7.75
CA LEU A 175 3.47 11.43 -8.65
C LEU A 175 3.05 12.72 -7.93
N ASN A 176 2.72 12.60 -6.64
CA ASN A 176 2.43 13.69 -5.72
C ASN A 176 2.67 13.22 -4.27
N ALA A 177 2.15 13.92 -3.26
CA ALA A 177 2.33 13.57 -1.85
C ALA A 177 1.62 12.28 -1.43
N ASN A 178 0.55 11.88 -2.13
CA ASN A 178 -0.29 10.74 -1.75
C ASN A 178 -0.23 9.60 -2.77
N GLN A 179 0.33 9.83 -3.96
CA GLN A 179 0.35 8.85 -5.03
C GLN A 179 1.76 8.59 -5.53
N PHE A 180 2.05 7.32 -5.77
CA PHE A 180 3.28 6.88 -6.42
C PHE A 180 2.98 5.87 -7.52
N SER A 181 3.97 5.71 -8.41
CA SER A 181 4.00 4.64 -9.39
C SER A 181 5.18 3.71 -9.15
N LEU A 182 4.97 2.40 -9.28
CA LEU A 182 6.00 1.37 -9.28
C LEU A 182 6.04 0.68 -10.63
N LEU A 183 7.23 0.46 -11.15
CA LEU A 183 7.45 -0.34 -12.35
C LEU A 183 8.08 -1.66 -11.95
N SER A 184 7.51 -2.77 -12.41
CA SER A 184 8.00 -4.12 -12.14
C SER A 184 7.99 -4.98 -13.39
N ALA A 185 8.81 -6.02 -13.40
CA ALA A 185 8.69 -7.14 -14.32
C ALA A 185 8.43 -8.41 -13.51
N PHE A 186 7.35 -9.13 -13.79
CA PHE A 186 7.07 -10.40 -13.11
C PHE A 186 6.34 -11.38 -14.05
N ASP A 187 6.66 -12.67 -13.90
CA ASP A 187 6.03 -13.73 -14.67
C ASP A 187 4.79 -14.24 -13.93
N GLU A 188 3.62 -13.68 -14.26
CA GLU A 188 2.34 -14.04 -13.62
C GLU A 188 1.88 -15.44 -13.98
N ASN A 189 2.21 -15.90 -15.20
CA ASN A 189 1.73 -17.16 -15.76
C ASN A 189 2.74 -18.31 -15.58
N ASN A 190 3.91 -18.02 -15.03
CA ASN A 190 5.04 -18.94 -14.91
C ASN A 190 5.44 -19.56 -16.26
N ASP A 191 5.35 -18.79 -17.34
CA ASP A 191 5.64 -19.21 -18.72
C ASP A 191 7.01 -18.72 -19.24
N GLN A 192 7.82 -18.20 -18.33
CA GLN A 192 9.14 -17.59 -18.54
C GLN A 192 9.11 -16.30 -19.37
N LYS A 193 7.95 -15.63 -19.44
CA LYS A 193 7.80 -14.34 -20.11
C LYS A 193 7.31 -13.30 -19.10
N PRO A 194 8.23 -12.58 -18.43
CA PRO A 194 7.83 -11.60 -17.45
C PRO A 194 7.06 -10.45 -18.12
N ASP A 195 5.88 -10.16 -17.60
CA ASP A 195 5.10 -9.00 -17.98
C ASP A 195 5.68 -7.75 -17.33
N THR A 196 5.73 -6.66 -18.09
CA THR A 196 6.05 -5.34 -17.54
C THR A 196 4.78 -4.71 -17.01
N VAL A 197 4.75 -4.47 -15.71
CA VAL A 197 3.57 -3.99 -14.99
C VAL A 197 3.90 -2.69 -14.29
N LEU A 198 3.01 -1.73 -14.46
CA LEU A 198 3.03 -0.43 -13.81
C LEU A 198 1.91 -0.43 -12.77
N TRP A 199 2.29 -0.20 -11.51
CA TRP A 199 1.36 -0.03 -10.40
C TRP A 199 1.21 1.46 -10.12
N VAL A 200 0.00 1.93 -9.88
CA VAL A 200 -0.29 3.26 -9.35
C VAL A 200 -1.07 3.10 -8.08
N VAL A 201 -0.55 3.66 -6.99
CA VAL A 201 -1.13 3.49 -5.66
C VAL A 201 -1.42 4.86 -5.08
N ASP A 202 -2.66 5.05 -4.61
CA ASP A 202 -3.02 6.13 -3.71
C ASP A 202 -2.93 5.63 -2.27
N VAL A 203 -2.01 6.22 -1.51
CA VAL A 203 -1.69 5.85 -0.14
C VAL A 203 -2.82 6.18 0.83
N LYS A 204 -3.62 7.22 0.56
CA LYS A 204 -4.67 7.64 1.49
C LYS A 204 -5.91 6.76 1.37
N GLU A 205 -6.24 6.45 0.13
CA GLU A 205 -7.43 5.65 -0.20
C GLU A 205 -7.12 4.14 -0.21
N ASN A 206 -5.86 3.74 -0.03
CA ASN A 206 -5.38 2.37 -0.29
C ASN A 206 -5.87 1.85 -1.65
N PHE A 207 -5.84 2.73 -2.66
CA PHE A 207 -6.40 2.45 -3.97
C PHE A 207 -5.29 2.06 -4.94
N TYR A 208 -5.41 0.87 -5.51
CA TYR A 208 -4.43 0.26 -6.39
C TYR A 208 -4.97 0.19 -7.81
N ARG A 209 -4.09 0.52 -8.77
CA ARG A 209 -4.31 0.31 -10.19
C ARG A 209 -3.11 -0.39 -10.78
N LYS A 210 -3.35 -1.51 -11.47
CA LYS A 210 -2.36 -2.32 -12.17
C LYS A 210 -2.55 -2.08 -13.66
N TYR A 211 -1.50 -1.63 -14.32
CA TYR A 211 -1.47 -1.47 -15.78
C TYR A 211 -0.45 -2.42 -16.37
N ARG A 212 -0.84 -3.13 -17.45
CA ARG A 212 0.05 -4.05 -18.17
C ARG A 212 0.52 -3.41 -19.46
N LEU A 213 1.80 -3.58 -19.77
CA LEU A 213 2.35 -3.16 -21.06
C LEU A 213 1.81 -4.05 -22.19
N GLN A 214 1.21 -3.45 -23.22
CA GLN A 214 0.72 -4.10 -24.43
C GLN A 214 1.54 -3.70 -25.67
#